data_AF-A0A9D2H106-F1
#
_entry.id   AF-A0A9D2H106-F1
#
_cell.length_a   1.000
_cell.length_b   1.000
_cell.length_c   1.000
_cell.angle_alpha   90.00
_cell.angle_beta   90.00
_cell.angle_gamma   90.00
#
_symmetry.space_group_name_H-M   'P 1'
#
loop_
_entity.id
_entity.type
_entity.pdbx_description
1 polymer ?
#
loop_
_entity_poly.entity_id
_entity_poly.type
_entity_poly.pdbx_seq_one_letter_code
_entity_poly.pdbx_strand_id
1 'polypeptide(L)'
;MTFSVDEFGEEYKFSIGKVGYEHCPPSKRPVSWVPPFHAWHFVLFGRGTVITAEGKMYKINRGESFLLYQGEYYNYYPDPQDPWTYIWVELTGENLESMFRQCGFTKENFHRALSEFDIYGELSFLSENFPAMEKFISAREATMENGLVARGHEYGDWLAMDGEALIGNGVIGRTDVYFLTNVLHAHSLKLTADAAALLGKAEKEQLYREKYAEHLARVRDEYVTKGGRLVFDTITAQAVALYFGIIPEERRAKLAVLLNENVLRHGCRMVTGFIGSPFLLYALTDNGYWETARRVLLNNGFPGWLYEVDMGATTIWERWNSLMPDGTPNPDGMNSYNHYAYGSVMEFVYRRIAGIETRGAGFAKIKIAPHPMKGLPSLRAEYESVRGKIASSYTQKDGKIEYVIELPEGAEAEIVLPDEKPVLVTGGKYTFKRDSVELHCEPYTPESTVLEVFENPKAVKAFNEVFGGIFTGTEIAWMKGEPKTLQFMAQFRDMEKKMKLSDFPQMLKRANELFQK
;
A
#
# COMPACT_ATOMS: atom_id res chain seq x y z
N MET A 1 25.75 -9.49 5.92
CA MET A 1 24.46 -9.25 6.60
C MET A 1 24.28 -10.42 7.53
N THR A 2 24.31 -10.21 8.85
CA THR A 2 24.16 -11.30 9.82
C THR A 2 22.68 -11.38 10.18
N PHE A 3 22.00 -12.49 9.86
CA PHE A 3 20.60 -12.68 10.22
C PHE A 3 20.31 -14.07 10.81
N SER A 4 19.58 -13.99 11.91
CA SER A 4 18.83 -15.00 12.67
C SER A 4 19.60 -16.01 13.54
N VAL A 5 19.06 -16.11 14.75
CA VAL A 5 19.23 -17.15 15.74
C VAL A 5 18.01 -18.07 15.56
N ASP A 6 18.19 -19.37 15.42
CA ASP A 6 17.05 -20.29 15.41
C ASP A 6 16.46 -20.53 16.81
N GLU A 7 15.36 -21.26 16.88
CA GLU A 7 14.64 -21.62 18.11
C GLU A 7 15.46 -22.43 19.13
N PHE A 8 16.68 -22.86 18.78
CA PHE A 8 17.62 -23.60 19.62
C PHE A 8 18.90 -22.81 19.97
N GLY A 9 19.06 -21.59 19.46
CA GLY A 9 20.20 -20.73 19.78
C GLY A 9 21.42 -20.92 18.86
N GLU A 10 21.30 -21.61 17.72
CA GLU A 10 22.40 -21.65 16.74
C GLU A 10 22.45 -20.36 15.92
N GLU A 11 23.64 -19.74 15.85
CA GLU A 11 23.91 -18.60 14.97
C GLU A 11 24.30 -19.09 13.57
N TYR A 12 23.56 -18.66 12.55
CA TYR A 12 23.95 -18.87 11.15
C TYR A 12 24.68 -17.63 10.63
N LYS A 13 25.95 -17.79 10.25
CA LYS A 13 26.75 -16.72 9.65
C LYS A 13 26.87 -16.94 8.17
N PHE A 14 26.04 -16.26 7.39
CA PHE A 14 26.12 -16.29 5.94
C PHE A 14 26.18 -14.88 5.33
N SER A 15 26.64 -14.85 4.09
CA SER A 15 26.69 -13.68 3.23
C SER A 15 25.96 -13.99 1.94
N ILE A 16 25.13 -13.03 1.50
CA ILE A 16 24.53 -13.05 0.18
C ILE A 16 25.59 -12.58 -0.81
N GLY A 17 25.91 -13.44 -1.77
CA GLY A 17 26.80 -13.16 -2.89
C GLY A 17 26.03 -12.48 -4.02
N LYS A 18 26.10 -13.06 -5.22
CA LYS A 18 25.33 -12.54 -6.36
C LYS A 18 23.86 -12.94 -6.23
N VAL A 19 23.00 -12.01 -6.61
CA VAL A 19 21.59 -12.28 -6.88
C VAL A 19 21.31 -12.00 -8.34
N GLY A 20 20.36 -12.71 -8.92
CA GLY A 20 20.03 -12.52 -10.32
C GLY A 20 18.62 -12.93 -10.67
N TYR A 21 18.25 -12.56 -11.88
CA TYR A 21 16.98 -12.86 -12.53
C TYR A 21 17.29 -13.28 -13.95
N GLU A 22 16.66 -14.35 -14.43
CA GLU A 22 16.78 -14.78 -15.81
C GLU A 22 15.42 -15.21 -16.37
N HIS A 23 15.04 -14.57 -17.47
CA HIS A 23 13.98 -15.02 -18.35
C HIS A 23 14.60 -15.85 -19.47
N CYS A 24 14.35 -17.16 -19.49
CA CYS A 24 14.94 -18.04 -20.50
C CYS A 24 14.09 -18.08 -21.78
N PRO A 25 14.66 -17.86 -22.97
CA PRO A 25 13.97 -18.15 -24.22
C PRO A 25 13.89 -19.67 -24.47
N PRO A 26 12.91 -20.16 -25.27
CA PRO A 26 12.81 -21.58 -25.65
C PRO A 26 14.08 -22.19 -26.25
N SER A 27 14.89 -21.36 -26.92
CA SER A 27 16.12 -21.76 -27.60
C SER A 27 17.36 -21.71 -26.70
N LYS A 28 17.21 -21.42 -25.40
CA LYS A 28 18.34 -21.31 -24.47
C LYS A 28 19.05 -22.67 -24.39
N ARG A 29 20.36 -22.66 -24.64
CA ARG A 29 21.19 -23.85 -24.49
C ARG A 29 21.32 -24.22 -23.01
N PRO A 30 21.48 -25.51 -22.68
CA PRO A 30 21.70 -25.92 -21.31
C PRO A 30 22.90 -25.24 -20.66
N VAL A 31 22.70 -24.83 -19.42
CA VAL A 31 23.75 -24.24 -18.58
C VAL A 31 24.40 -25.38 -17.81
N SER A 32 25.65 -25.71 -18.17
CA SER A 32 26.52 -26.58 -17.37
C SER A 32 27.31 -25.74 -16.38
N TRP A 33 27.16 -26.02 -15.09
CA TRP A 33 27.73 -25.19 -14.05
C TRP A 33 28.15 -25.99 -12.81
N VAL A 34 29.32 -25.63 -12.28
CA VAL A 34 29.76 -25.99 -10.93
C VAL A 34 29.74 -24.69 -10.13
N PRO A 35 28.79 -24.50 -9.21
CA PRO A 35 28.59 -23.21 -8.60
C PRO A 35 29.69 -22.95 -7.56
N PRO A 36 30.33 -21.75 -7.57
CA PRO A 36 31.39 -21.41 -6.64
C PRO A 36 30.87 -21.18 -5.21
N PHE A 37 29.56 -20.96 -5.06
CA PHE A 37 28.81 -20.81 -3.81
C PHE A 37 27.48 -21.56 -3.92
N HIS A 38 26.77 -21.79 -2.82
CA HIS A 38 25.43 -22.40 -2.92
C HIS A 38 24.48 -21.44 -3.64
N ALA A 39 23.77 -21.90 -4.66
CA ALA A 39 22.90 -21.04 -5.46
C ALA A 39 21.45 -21.54 -5.40
N TRP A 40 20.60 -20.80 -4.69
CA TRP A 40 19.19 -21.13 -4.53
C TRP A 40 18.36 -20.42 -5.58
N HIS A 41 17.69 -21.19 -6.43
CA HIS A 41 16.86 -20.71 -7.54
C HIS A 41 15.38 -20.86 -7.21
N PHE A 42 14.59 -19.85 -7.57
CA PHE A 42 13.15 -19.78 -7.35
C PHE A 42 12.46 -19.63 -8.71
N VAL A 43 11.66 -20.63 -9.11
CA VAL A 43 11.01 -20.64 -10.42
C VAL A 43 9.71 -19.84 -10.36
N LEU A 44 9.73 -18.66 -10.95
CA LEU A 44 8.61 -17.70 -10.94
C LEU A 44 7.55 -18.06 -11.99
N PHE A 45 7.99 -18.55 -13.15
CA PHE A 45 7.13 -18.91 -14.28
C PHE A 45 7.70 -20.11 -15.05
N GLY A 46 6.84 -20.76 -15.83
CA GLY A 46 7.19 -21.87 -16.73
C GLY A 46 7.74 -23.10 -16.02
N ARG A 47 8.47 -23.92 -16.77
CA ARG A 47 9.14 -25.13 -16.26
C ARG A 47 10.49 -25.35 -16.93
N GLY A 48 11.29 -26.20 -16.32
CA GLY A 48 12.59 -26.59 -16.84
C GLY A 48 13.06 -27.89 -16.24
N THR A 49 14.28 -28.27 -16.61
CA THR A 49 14.89 -29.52 -16.16
C THR A 49 16.25 -29.21 -15.56
N VAL A 50 16.53 -29.82 -14.40
CA VAL A 50 17.85 -29.84 -13.77
C VAL A 50 18.38 -31.27 -13.80
N ILE A 51 19.64 -31.44 -14.16
CA ILE A 51 20.37 -32.71 -14.25
C ILE A 51 21.54 -32.66 -13.28
N THR A 52 21.66 -33.64 -12.38
CA THR A 52 22.79 -33.76 -11.43
C THR A 52 24.01 -34.42 -12.08
N ALA A 53 25.15 -34.42 -11.39
CA ALA A 53 26.37 -35.10 -11.80
C ALA A 53 26.17 -36.59 -12.12
N GLU A 54 25.25 -37.27 -11.42
CA GLU A 54 24.91 -38.68 -11.64
C GLU A 54 23.95 -38.90 -12.83
N GLY A 55 23.58 -37.83 -13.54
CA GLY A 55 22.67 -37.88 -14.68
C GLY A 55 21.18 -38.01 -14.31
N LYS A 56 20.81 -37.83 -13.03
CA LYS A 56 19.40 -37.82 -12.63
C LYS A 56 18.74 -36.52 -13.09
N MET A 57 17.58 -36.64 -13.72
CA MET A 57 16.82 -35.52 -14.26
C MET A 57 15.63 -35.18 -13.37
N TYR A 58 15.47 -33.91 -13.05
CA TYR A 58 14.37 -33.38 -12.23
C TYR A 58 13.64 -32.31 -13.01
N LYS A 59 12.33 -32.47 -13.17
CA LYS A 59 11.47 -31.45 -13.75
C LYS A 59 11.07 -30.49 -12.66
N ILE A 60 11.34 -29.21 -12.88
CA ILE A 60 11.01 -28.15 -11.95
C ILE A 60 9.97 -27.24 -12.61
N ASN A 61 8.91 -26.94 -11.88
CA ASN A 61 7.77 -26.17 -12.32
C ASN A 61 7.72 -24.84 -11.60
N ARG A 62 6.86 -23.93 -12.09
CA ARG A 62 6.48 -22.72 -11.38
C ARG A 62 6.11 -22.99 -9.93
N GLY A 63 6.60 -22.13 -9.02
CA GLY A 63 6.37 -22.25 -7.58
C GLY A 63 7.30 -23.24 -6.88
N GLU A 64 8.14 -23.95 -7.63
CA GLU A 64 9.20 -24.77 -7.08
C GLU A 64 10.52 -24.01 -7.04
N SER A 65 11.43 -24.50 -6.20
CA SER A 65 12.80 -24.03 -6.09
C SER A 65 13.75 -25.20 -6.16
N PHE A 66 14.98 -24.89 -6.54
CA PHE A 66 16.07 -25.85 -6.51
C PHE A 66 17.35 -25.18 -6.02
N LEU A 67 18.11 -25.93 -5.23
CA LEU A 67 19.36 -25.50 -4.62
C LEU A 67 20.52 -26.20 -5.31
N LEU A 68 21.41 -25.43 -5.91
CA LEU A 68 22.65 -25.95 -6.47
C LEU A 68 23.73 -25.86 -5.39
N TYR A 69 24.22 -27.01 -4.92
CA TYR A 69 25.21 -27.08 -3.87
C TYR A 69 26.59 -26.67 -4.40
N GLN A 70 27.33 -25.89 -3.59
CA GLN A 70 28.68 -25.46 -3.92
C GLN A 70 29.57 -26.64 -4.31
N GLY A 71 30.29 -26.52 -5.42
CA GLY A 71 31.25 -27.53 -5.90
C GLY A 71 30.64 -28.75 -6.58
N GLU A 72 29.30 -28.88 -6.62
CA GLU A 72 28.61 -29.98 -7.31
C GLU A 72 28.30 -29.61 -8.76
N TYR A 73 28.35 -30.60 -9.67
CA TYR A 73 28.02 -30.36 -11.07
C TYR A 73 26.53 -30.44 -11.34
N TYR A 74 26.00 -29.43 -12.04
CA TYR A 74 24.63 -29.41 -12.54
C TYR A 74 24.58 -29.00 -14.01
N ASN A 75 23.57 -29.51 -14.71
CA ASN A 75 23.18 -29.02 -16.02
C ASN A 75 21.68 -28.70 -16.01
N TYR A 76 21.28 -27.50 -16.41
CA TYR A 76 19.86 -27.13 -16.40
C TYR A 76 19.44 -26.30 -17.61
N TYR A 77 18.18 -26.44 -18.02
CA TYR A 77 17.61 -25.78 -19.20
C TYR A 77 16.09 -25.59 -19.11
N PRO A 78 15.53 -24.55 -19.75
CA PRO A 78 14.08 -24.36 -19.81
C PRO A 78 13.40 -25.43 -20.67
N ASP A 79 12.12 -25.70 -20.40
CA ASP A 79 11.28 -26.45 -21.34
C ASP A 79 11.00 -25.60 -22.60
N PRO A 80 11.19 -26.13 -23.82
CA PRO A 80 10.98 -25.35 -25.05
C PRO A 80 9.53 -24.89 -25.28
N GLN A 81 8.54 -25.56 -24.68
CA GLN A 81 7.11 -25.24 -24.85
C GLN A 81 6.60 -24.28 -23.76
N ASP A 82 7.27 -24.25 -22.61
CA ASP A 82 6.88 -23.44 -21.45
C ASP A 82 8.14 -23.03 -20.66
N PRO A 83 8.98 -22.15 -21.23
CA PRO A 83 10.31 -21.90 -20.70
C PRO A 83 10.25 -21.15 -19.38
N TRP A 84 11.04 -21.60 -18.41
CA TRP A 84 11.01 -20.98 -17.08
C TRP A 84 11.58 -19.56 -17.04
N THR A 85 11.15 -18.84 -16.01
CA THR A 85 11.79 -17.61 -15.53
C THR A 85 12.09 -17.82 -14.06
N TYR A 86 13.31 -17.54 -13.63
CA TYR A 86 13.72 -17.73 -12.24
C TYR A 86 14.53 -16.55 -11.72
N ILE A 87 14.51 -16.39 -10.40
CA ILE A 87 15.51 -15.61 -9.66
C ILE A 87 16.44 -16.55 -8.92
N TRP A 88 17.64 -16.10 -8.58
CA TRP A 88 18.53 -16.86 -7.72
C TRP A 88 19.29 -15.99 -6.74
N VAL A 89 19.71 -16.61 -5.65
CA VAL A 89 20.54 -16.02 -4.60
C VAL A 89 21.72 -16.95 -4.34
N GLU A 90 22.93 -16.43 -4.47
CA GLU A 90 24.15 -17.12 -4.03
C GLU A 90 24.38 -16.87 -2.54
N LEU A 91 24.67 -17.94 -1.80
CA LEU A 91 24.89 -17.95 -0.37
C LEU A 91 26.25 -18.59 -0.06
N THR A 92 27.03 -17.92 0.80
CA THR A 92 28.30 -18.42 1.33
C THR A 92 28.37 -18.17 2.83
N GLY A 93 29.00 -19.05 3.60
CA GLY A 93 29.03 -18.92 5.05
C GLY A 93 29.19 -20.23 5.80
N GLU A 94 29.16 -20.12 7.12
CA GLU A 94 29.23 -21.25 8.05
C GLU A 94 27.83 -21.83 8.28
N ASN A 95 27.74 -23.15 8.44
CA ASN A 95 26.52 -23.91 8.76
C ASN A 95 25.35 -23.79 7.76
N LEU A 96 25.60 -23.33 6.53
CA LEU A 96 24.57 -23.22 5.48
C LEU A 96 23.89 -24.54 5.14
N GLU A 97 24.61 -25.67 5.10
CA GLU A 97 23.99 -26.97 4.83
C GLU A 97 23.01 -27.41 5.94
N SER A 98 23.24 -27.01 7.19
CA SER A 98 22.30 -27.27 8.28
C SER A 98 21.03 -26.45 8.09
N MET A 99 21.17 -25.16 7.78
CA MET A 99 20.06 -24.27 7.43
C MET A 99 19.26 -24.83 6.24
N PHE A 100 19.94 -25.27 5.17
CA PHE A 100 19.27 -25.88 4.02
C PHE A 100 18.50 -27.15 4.38
N ARG A 101 19.05 -28.00 5.26
CA ARG A 101 18.32 -29.18 5.76
C ARG A 101 17.08 -28.82 6.55
N GLN A 102 17.13 -27.76 7.37
CA GLN A 102 15.94 -27.24 8.06
C GLN A 102 14.91 -26.70 7.06
N CYS A 103 15.37 -26.06 5.98
CA CYS A 103 14.55 -25.69 4.83
C CYS A 103 14.17 -26.90 3.94
N GLY A 104 14.42 -28.13 4.36
CA GLY A 104 14.04 -29.38 3.67
C GLY A 104 14.85 -29.72 2.43
N PHE A 105 16.00 -29.08 2.21
CA PHE A 105 16.93 -29.40 1.14
C PHE A 105 18.03 -30.35 1.60
N THR A 106 18.24 -31.41 0.84
CA THR A 106 19.44 -32.25 0.93
C THR A 106 20.07 -32.40 -0.45
N LYS A 107 21.26 -32.99 -0.55
CA LYS A 107 21.86 -33.28 -1.86
C LYS A 107 21.01 -34.26 -2.68
N GLU A 108 20.31 -35.16 -1.99
CA GLU A 108 19.39 -36.14 -2.59
C GLU A 108 18.02 -35.52 -2.92
N ASN A 109 17.61 -34.48 -2.18
CA ASN A 109 16.37 -33.75 -2.36
C ASN A 109 16.63 -32.24 -2.46
N PHE A 110 17.25 -31.83 -3.56
CA PHE A 110 17.71 -30.45 -3.75
C PHE A 110 16.66 -29.53 -4.41
N HIS A 111 15.45 -30.03 -4.66
CA HIS A 111 14.35 -29.24 -5.18
C HIS A 111 13.08 -29.51 -4.40
N ARG A 112 12.21 -28.50 -4.33
CA ARG A 112 10.91 -28.61 -3.65
C ARG A 112 9.96 -27.51 -4.08
N ALA A 113 8.67 -27.77 -3.93
CA ALA A 113 7.68 -26.70 -3.89
C ALA A 113 7.98 -25.74 -2.73
N LEU A 114 7.92 -24.44 -3.03
CA LEU A 114 7.96 -23.38 -2.03
C LEU A 114 6.54 -23.13 -1.53
N SER A 115 6.38 -23.14 -0.21
CA SER A 115 5.09 -22.88 0.46
C SER A 115 4.75 -21.38 0.58
N GLU A 116 5.63 -20.46 0.15
CA GLU A 116 5.57 -19.02 0.48
C GLU A 116 5.37 -18.10 -0.73
N PHE A 117 4.40 -18.39 -1.59
CA PHE A 117 3.83 -17.36 -2.46
C PHE A 117 2.41 -17.08 -2.00
N ASP A 118 2.26 -16.09 -1.11
CA ASP A 118 0.99 -15.74 -0.45
C ASP A 118 0.08 -14.86 -1.32
N ILE A 119 -0.17 -15.34 -2.53
CA ILE A 119 -1.31 -14.95 -3.36
C ILE A 119 -2.13 -16.20 -3.72
N TYR A 120 -1.66 -17.44 -3.42
CA TYR A 120 -2.07 -18.71 -4.06
C TYR A 120 -3.00 -19.63 -3.25
N GLY A 121 -3.35 -19.28 -2.02
CA GLY A 121 -4.50 -19.87 -1.34
C GLY A 121 -4.35 -21.32 -0.88
N GLU A 122 -3.19 -21.67 -0.31
CA GLU A 122 -3.04 -22.94 0.41
C GLU A 122 -3.08 -22.78 1.93
N LEU A 123 -3.82 -23.69 2.58
CA LEU A 123 -3.98 -23.79 4.03
C LEU A 123 -2.70 -24.23 4.76
N SER A 124 -1.68 -24.73 4.05
CA SER A 124 -0.42 -25.23 4.61
C SER A 124 0.38 -24.13 5.29
N PHE A 125 0.63 -23.00 4.61
CA PHE A 125 1.29 -21.82 5.19
C PHE A 125 0.58 -21.33 6.46
N LEU A 126 -0.75 -21.25 6.39
CA LEU A 126 -1.57 -20.84 7.53
C LEU A 126 -1.46 -21.83 8.69
N SER A 127 -1.43 -23.14 8.40
CA SER A 127 -1.28 -24.18 9.40
C SER A 127 0.07 -24.16 10.09
N GLU A 128 1.15 -23.97 9.32
CA GLU A 128 2.54 -23.88 9.81
C GLU A 128 2.73 -22.65 10.72
N ASN A 129 2.09 -21.53 10.37
CA ASN A 129 2.23 -20.27 11.10
C ASN A 129 1.18 -20.03 12.19
N PHE A 130 0.09 -20.81 12.22
CA PHE A 130 -0.95 -20.67 13.24
C PHE A 130 -0.40 -20.69 14.67
N PRO A 131 0.53 -21.58 15.06
CA PRO A 131 1.12 -21.55 16.40
C PRO A 131 1.84 -20.23 16.73
N ALA A 132 2.44 -19.57 15.74
CA ALA A 132 3.07 -18.26 15.93
C ALA A 132 2.03 -17.16 16.16
N MET A 133 0.88 -17.21 15.46
CA MET A 133 -0.25 -16.32 15.72
C MET A 133 -0.76 -16.49 17.16
N GLU A 134 -0.92 -17.73 17.64
CA GLU A 134 -1.34 -18.00 19.02
C GLU A 134 -0.33 -17.45 20.05
N LYS A 135 0.98 -17.64 19.80
CA LYS A 135 2.05 -17.10 20.66
C LYS A 135 2.03 -15.57 20.69
N PHE A 136 1.81 -14.91 19.54
CA PHE A 136 1.71 -13.46 19.47
C PHE A 136 0.53 -12.94 20.30
N ILE A 137 -0.66 -13.55 20.18
CA ILE A 137 -1.82 -13.18 20.99
C ILE A 137 -1.53 -13.38 22.48
N SER A 138 -0.96 -14.52 22.87
CA SER A 138 -0.59 -14.81 24.26
C SER A 138 0.41 -13.79 24.84
N ALA A 139 1.41 -13.40 24.05
CA ALA A 139 2.38 -12.38 24.45
C ALA A 139 1.72 -11.01 24.64
N ARG A 140 0.76 -10.63 23.79
CA ARG A 140 -0.04 -9.41 23.97
C ARG A 140 -0.91 -9.49 25.22
N GLU A 141 -1.54 -10.63 25.50
CA GLU A 141 -2.36 -10.83 26.70
C GLU A 141 -1.59 -10.63 28.01
N ALA A 142 -0.31 -11.01 28.05
CA ALA A 142 0.55 -10.77 29.22
C ALA A 142 0.80 -9.27 29.50
N THR A 143 0.56 -8.40 28.52
CA THR A 143 0.70 -6.94 28.65
C THR A 143 -0.63 -6.22 28.90
N MET A 144 -1.72 -6.96 29.08
CA MET A 144 -3.05 -6.39 29.26
C MET A 144 -3.36 -6.06 30.72
N GLU A 145 -4.10 -4.97 30.91
CA GLU A 145 -4.74 -4.58 32.16
C GLU A 145 -6.22 -4.29 31.88
N ASN A 146 -7.14 -4.79 32.71
CA ASN A 146 -8.59 -4.58 32.56
C ASN A 146 -9.16 -4.91 31.16
N GLY A 147 -8.55 -5.87 30.45
CA GLY A 147 -9.01 -6.31 29.13
C GLY A 147 -8.48 -5.48 27.95
N LEU A 148 -7.51 -4.59 28.16
CA LEU A 148 -6.84 -3.80 27.13
C LEU A 148 -5.32 -3.95 27.24
N VAL A 149 -4.60 -3.96 26.12
CA VAL A 149 -3.14 -3.82 26.10
C VAL A 149 -2.81 -2.44 26.67
N ALA A 150 -2.00 -2.42 27.73
CA ALA A 150 -1.76 -1.20 28.53
C ALA A 150 -0.27 -0.92 28.77
N ARG A 151 0.61 -1.84 28.38
CA ARG A 151 2.06 -1.77 28.68
C ARG A 151 2.88 -2.30 27.51
N GLY A 152 4.15 -1.92 27.47
CA GLY A 152 5.09 -2.30 26.42
C GLY A 152 5.59 -1.11 25.63
N HIS A 153 6.58 -1.33 24.77
CA HIS A 153 7.05 -0.30 23.85
C HIS A 153 6.24 -0.37 22.56
N GLU A 154 5.81 0.79 22.07
CA GLU A 154 5.00 0.94 20.86
C GLU A 154 5.41 2.23 20.15
N TYR A 155 5.44 2.20 18.81
CA TYR A 155 5.85 3.35 18.01
C TYR A 155 4.72 4.35 17.75
N GLY A 156 3.47 3.94 17.98
CA GLY A 156 2.27 4.74 17.65
C GLY A 156 2.14 5.00 16.15
N ASP A 157 1.45 6.09 15.81
CA ASP A 157 1.36 6.54 14.42
C ASP A 157 2.65 7.24 14.02
N TRP A 158 3.67 6.42 13.78
CA TRP A 158 5.05 6.85 13.51
C TRP A 158 5.12 7.84 12.34
N LEU A 159 5.81 8.95 12.54
CA LEU A 159 6.03 10.03 11.58
C LEU A 159 4.75 10.73 11.08
N ALA A 160 3.68 10.66 11.86
CA ALA A 160 2.52 11.52 11.65
C ALA A 160 2.90 13.01 11.84
N MET A 161 2.25 13.88 11.08
CA MET A 161 2.51 15.32 11.09
C MET A 161 1.68 16.07 12.15
N ASP A 162 0.89 15.36 12.93
CA ASP A 162 0.01 15.91 13.95
C ASP A 162 0.60 15.82 15.36
N GLY A 163 1.93 15.75 15.54
CA GLY A 163 2.58 15.70 16.86
C GLY A 163 2.25 16.88 17.79
N GLU A 164 2.47 16.71 19.10
CA GLU A 164 2.17 17.74 20.11
C GLU A 164 3.27 18.81 20.18
N ALA A 165 2.94 20.03 19.74
CA ALA A 165 3.92 21.11 19.54
C ALA A 165 4.68 21.51 20.82
N LEU A 166 4.04 21.43 22.00
CA LEU A 166 4.68 21.81 23.28
C LEU A 166 5.60 20.73 23.85
N ILE A 167 5.50 19.49 23.36
CA ILE A 167 6.34 18.35 23.79
C ILE A 167 7.56 18.20 22.88
N GLY A 168 7.64 19.02 21.81
CA GLY A 168 8.73 19.06 20.83
C GLY A 168 8.39 18.29 19.55
N ASN A 169 9.30 18.34 18.57
CA ASN A 169 9.17 17.55 17.34
C ASN A 169 9.46 16.07 17.64
N GLY A 170 8.43 15.36 18.09
CA GLY A 170 8.45 13.92 18.23
C GLY A 170 8.23 13.22 16.88
N VAL A 171 8.62 11.96 16.84
CA VAL A 171 8.39 11.02 15.72
C VAL A 171 7.05 10.29 15.87
N ILE A 172 6.22 10.67 16.83
CA ILE A 172 4.95 10.02 17.18
C ILE A 172 3.82 11.04 17.05
N GLY A 173 2.75 10.65 16.34
CA GLY A 173 1.53 11.46 16.21
C GLY A 173 0.74 11.62 17.50
N ARG A 174 -0.30 12.46 17.46
CA ARG A 174 -1.19 12.72 18.62
C ARG A 174 -2.16 11.60 18.97
N THR A 175 -2.28 10.59 18.09
CA THR A 175 -3.18 9.46 18.36
C THR A 175 -2.61 8.61 19.48
N ASP A 176 -3.41 8.33 20.50
CA ASP A 176 -2.96 7.51 21.63
C ASP A 176 -2.41 6.17 21.15
N VAL A 177 -1.23 5.86 21.66
CA VAL A 177 -0.48 4.70 21.21
C VAL A 177 -1.20 3.41 21.58
N TYR A 178 -1.81 3.34 22.77
CA TYR A 178 -2.52 2.14 23.20
C TYR A 178 -3.88 1.99 22.52
N PHE A 179 -4.55 3.08 22.12
CA PHE A 179 -5.70 2.99 21.23
C PHE A 179 -5.31 2.26 19.93
N LEU A 180 -4.25 2.68 19.25
CA LEU A 180 -3.77 2.03 18.02
C LEU A 180 -3.40 0.57 18.26
N THR A 181 -2.66 0.29 19.34
CA THR A 181 -2.29 -1.07 19.72
C THR A 181 -3.51 -1.95 19.94
N ASN A 182 -4.54 -1.45 20.62
CA ASN A 182 -5.76 -2.20 20.89
C ASN A 182 -6.64 -2.36 19.63
N VAL A 183 -6.70 -1.38 18.73
CA VAL A 183 -7.34 -1.54 17.41
C VAL A 183 -6.67 -2.66 16.62
N LEU A 184 -5.34 -2.65 16.55
CA LEU A 184 -4.58 -3.68 15.83
C LEU A 184 -4.64 -5.04 16.53
N HIS A 185 -4.67 -5.09 17.87
CA HIS A 185 -4.87 -6.33 18.61
C HIS A 185 -6.24 -6.94 18.36
N ALA A 186 -7.31 -6.14 18.34
CA ALA A 186 -8.63 -6.58 17.92
C ALA A 186 -8.60 -7.18 16.50
N HIS A 187 -7.88 -6.54 15.58
CA HIS A 187 -7.70 -7.08 14.23
C HIS A 187 -6.91 -8.39 14.21
N SER A 188 -5.82 -8.50 14.99
CA SER A 188 -5.06 -9.74 15.13
C SER A 188 -5.91 -10.88 15.69
N LEU A 189 -6.74 -10.64 16.72
CA LEU A 189 -7.66 -11.65 17.25
C LEU A 189 -8.64 -12.14 16.16
N LYS A 190 -9.18 -11.21 15.37
CA LYS A 190 -10.07 -11.54 14.25
C LYS A 190 -9.36 -12.39 13.19
N LEU A 191 -8.14 -12.02 12.79
CA LEU A 191 -7.34 -12.77 11.83
C LEU A 191 -7.00 -14.18 12.35
N THR A 192 -6.66 -14.32 13.64
CA THR A 192 -6.41 -15.64 14.25
C THR A 192 -7.67 -16.49 14.30
N ALA A 193 -8.84 -15.89 14.58
CA ALA A 193 -10.11 -16.61 14.50
C ALA A 193 -10.46 -17.05 13.07
N ASP A 194 -10.30 -16.16 12.08
CA ASP A 194 -10.49 -16.46 10.66
C ASP A 194 -9.54 -17.59 10.21
N ALA A 195 -8.28 -17.54 10.67
CA ALA A 195 -7.30 -18.58 10.40
C ALA A 195 -7.70 -19.94 11.00
N ALA A 196 -8.17 -19.96 12.24
CA ALA A 196 -8.65 -21.17 12.90
C ALA A 196 -9.83 -21.79 12.15
N ALA A 197 -10.76 -20.96 11.67
CA ALA A 197 -11.91 -21.39 10.86
C ALA A 197 -11.47 -22.07 9.56
N LEU A 198 -10.56 -21.44 8.83
CA LEU A 198 -10.00 -21.98 7.58
C LEU A 198 -9.26 -23.31 7.80
N LEU A 199 -8.62 -23.48 8.95
CA LEU A 199 -7.93 -24.71 9.34
C LEU A 199 -8.85 -25.79 9.95
N GLY A 200 -10.15 -25.53 10.07
CA GLY A 200 -11.10 -26.46 10.68
C GLY A 200 -10.92 -26.65 12.21
N LYS A 201 -10.27 -25.69 12.89
CA LYS A 201 -10.01 -25.72 14.34
C LYS A 201 -11.14 -25.05 15.12
N ALA A 202 -12.32 -25.66 15.15
CA ALA A 202 -13.55 -25.06 15.68
C ALA A 202 -13.44 -24.51 17.11
N GLU A 203 -12.81 -25.24 18.04
CA GLU A 203 -12.62 -24.78 19.42
C GLU A 203 -11.74 -23.52 19.50
N LYS A 204 -10.71 -23.44 18.65
CA LYS A 204 -9.81 -22.27 18.58
C LYS A 204 -10.51 -21.09 17.92
N GLU A 205 -11.29 -21.33 16.87
CA GLU A 205 -12.12 -20.30 16.26
C GLU A 205 -13.03 -19.68 17.33
N GLN A 206 -13.83 -20.50 18.03
CA GLN A 206 -14.73 -20.02 19.06
C GLN A 206 -14.00 -19.20 20.13
N LEU A 207 -12.89 -19.73 20.67
CA LEU A 207 -12.07 -19.03 21.65
C LEU A 207 -11.62 -17.64 21.19
N TYR A 208 -11.08 -17.52 19.97
CA TYR A 208 -10.58 -16.25 19.47
C TYR A 208 -11.70 -15.29 19.04
N ARG A 209 -12.87 -15.79 18.63
CA ARG A 209 -14.08 -14.97 18.42
C ARG A 209 -14.59 -14.36 19.72
N GLU A 210 -14.62 -15.15 20.80
CA GLU A 210 -15.02 -14.68 22.13
C GLU A 210 -14.05 -13.61 22.64
N LYS A 211 -12.74 -13.87 22.58
CA LYS A 211 -11.70 -12.88 22.92
C LYS A 211 -11.82 -11.60 22.11
N TYR A 212 -12.07 -11.70 20.80
CA TYR A 212 -12.30 -10.53 19.94
C TYR A 212 -13.51 -9.72 20.41
N ALA A 213 -14.64 -10.37 20.70
CA ALA A 213 -15.87 -9.70 21.12
C ALA A 213 -15.70 -8.99 22.47
N GLU A 214 -15.08 -9.66 23.44
CA GLU A 214 -14.78 -9.08 24.76
C GLU A 214 -13.82 -7.89 24.62
N HIS A 215 -12.71 -8.06 23.91
CA HIS A 215 -11.73 -7.01 23.71
C HIS A 215 -12.33 -5.79 22.98
N LEU A 216 -13.09 -6.02 21.91
CA LEU A 216 -13.77 -4.94 21.17
C LEU A 216 -14.76 -4.18 22.07
N ALA A 217 -15.48 -4.88 22.95
CA ALA A 217 -16.37 -4.23 23.91
C ALA A 217 -15.58 -3.31 24.86
N ARG A 218 -14.42 -3.77 25.36
CA ARG A 218 -13.52 -2.94 26.21
C ARG A 218 -12.94 -1.75 25.46
N VAL A 219 -12.51 -1.94 24.22
CA VAL A 219 -12.01 -0.85 23.36
C VAL A 219 -13.09 0.21 23.13
N ARG A 220 -14.33 -0.23 22.88
CA ARG A 220 -15.47 0.69 22.70
C ARG A 220 -15.80 1.44 23.99
N ASP A 221 -15.82 0.75 25.13
CA ASP A 221 -16.08 1.36 26.44
C ASP A 221 -15.06 2.45 26.78
N GLU A 222 -13.77 2.18 26.53
CA GLU A 222 -12.67 3.11 26.83
C GLU A 222 -12.61 4.29 25.84
N TYR A 223 -12.69 4.02 24.54
CA TYR A 223 -12.31 4.99 23.51
C TYR A 223 -13.48 5.58 22.71
N VAL A 224 -14.69 5.04 22.85
CA VAL A 224 -15.88 5.50 22.11
C VAL A 224 -16.91 6.09 23.07
N THR A 225 -17.14 7.39 22.96
CA THR A 225 -18.20 8.06 23.73
C THR A 225 -19.58 7.54 23.34
N LYS A 226 -20.57 7.63 24.26
CA LYS A 226 -21.98 7.28 23.99
C LYS A 226 -22.56 7.96 22.73
N GLY A 227 -22.04 9.16 22.42
CA GLY A 227 -22.44 9.95 21.25
C GLY A 227 -21.78 9.53 19.93
N GLY A 228 -20.87 8.55 19.93
CA GLY A 228 -20.16 8.05 18.73
C GLY A 228 -18.94 8.87 18.31
N ARG A 229 -18.42 9.73 19.20
CA ARG A 229 -17.09 10.37 19.02
C ARG A 229 -16.01 9.51 19.65
N LEU A 230 -14.80 9.56 19.08
CA LEU A 230 -13.61 9.01 19.71
C LEU A 230 -13.05 9.97 20.76
N VAL A 231 -12.31 9.45 21.73
CA VAL A 231 -11.60 10.27 22.74
C VAL A 231 -10.53 11.16 22.09
N PHE A 232 -10.01 10.77 20.92
CA PHE A 232 -9.02 11.54 20.14
C PHE A 232 -9.65 12.08 18.85
N ASP A 233 -9.43 13.35 18.55
CA ASP A 233 -9.89 13.99 17.29
C ASP A 233 -8.74 14.05 16.26
N THR A 234 -8.11 12.90 15.99
CA THR A 234 -7.06 12.76 14.97
C THR A 234 -7.59 12.03 13.74
N ILE A 235 -7.02 12.34 12.57
CA ILE A 235 -7.40 11.69 11.31
C ILE A 235 -7.10 10.19 11.37
N THR A 236 -5.95 9.82 11.94
CA THR A 236 -5.59 8.41 12.13
C THR A 236 -6.59 7.67 12.99
N ALA A 237 -6.99 8.20 14.16
CA ALA A 237 -7.95 7.51 15.03
C ALA A 237 -9.29 7.26 14.33
N GLN A 238 -9.79 8.28 13.62
CA GLN A 238 -11.04 8.21 12.87
C GLN A 238 -10.94 7.22 11.70
N ALA A 239 -9.85 7.26 10.94
CA ALA A 239 -9.62 6.36 9.81
C ALA A 239 -9.53 4.89 10.24
N VAL A 240 -8.71 4.57 11.24
CA VAL A 240 -8.54 3.18 11.70
C VAL A 240 -9.81 2.66 12.38
N ALA A 241 -10.55 3.50 13.12
CA ALA A 241 -11.80 3.09 13.74
C ALA A 241 -12.89 2.74 12.71
N LEU A 242 -12.94 3.48 11.59
CA LEU A 242 -13.84 3.19 10.47
C LEU A 242 -13.38 1.96 9.68
N TYR A 243 -12.10 1.87 9.38
CA TYR A 243 -11.55 0.79 8.55
C TYR A 243 -11.65 -0.57 9.25
N PHE A 244 -11.24 -0.66 10.52
CA PHE A 244 -11.25 -1.91 11.29
C PHE A 244 -12.58 -2.23 11.97
N GLY A 245 -13.62 -1.39 11.79
CA GLY A 245 -14.96 -1.63 12.38
C GLY A 245 -15.02 -1.48 13.90
N ILE A 246 -14.13 -0.65 14.47
CA ILE A 246 -14.11 -0.38 15.91
C ILE A 246 -15.33 0.44 16.32
N ILE A 247 -15.71 1.44 15.51
CA ILE A 247 -16.94 2.21 15.76
C ILE A 247 -18.18 1.31 15.58
N PRO A 248 -19.19 1.38 16.48
CA PRO A 248 -20.46 0.68 16.25
C PRO A 248 -21.13 1.12 14.95
N GLU A 249 -21.79 0.18 14.27
CA GLU A 249 -22.33 0.40 12.92
C GLU A 249 -23.33 1.57 12.88
N GLU A 250 -24.19 1.68 13.90
CA GLU A 250 -25.17 2.77 14.04
C GLU A 250 -24.54 4.16 14.25
N ARG A 251 -23.21 4.22 14.51
CA ARG A 251 -22.43 5.47 14.64
C ARG A 251 -21.44 5.67 13.49
N ARG A 252 -21.29 4.70 12.59
CA ARG A 252 -20.32 4.72 11.48
C ARG A 252 -20.46 5.97 10.61
N ALA A 253 -21.68 6.25 10.12
CA ALA A 253 -21.94 7.41 9.26
C ALA A 253 -21.56 8.74 9.95
N LYS A 254 -21.83 8.86 11.25
CA LYS A 254 -21.48 10.07 12.01
C LYS A 254 -19.96 10.25 12.12
N LEU A 255 -19.22 9.19 12.41
CA LEU A 255 -17.76 9.26 12.46
C LEU A 255 -17.15 9.54 11.08
N ALA A 256 -17.75 9.02 10.00
CA ALA A 256 -17.29 9.29 8.65
C ALA A 256 -17.46 10.77 8.23
N VAL A 257 -18.56 11.42 8.63
CA VAL A 257 -18.73 12.88 8.47
C VAL A 257 -17.60 13.62 9.19
N LEU A 258 -17.30 13.25 10.44
CA LEU A 258 -16.25 13.89 11.23
C LEU A 258 -14.87 13.69 10.60
N LEU A 259 -14.55 12.48 10.11
CA LEU A 259 -13.32 12.21 9.37
C LEU A 259 -13.19 13.14 8.16
N ASN A 260 -14.24 13.21 7.35
CA ASN A 260 -14.27 14.05 6.16
C ASN A 260 -14.04 15.53 6.51
N GLU A 261 -14.75 16.06 7.51
CA GLU A 261 -14.58 17.43 7.98
C GLU A 261 -13.17 17.68 8.54
N ASN A 262 -12.57 16.69 9.20
CA ASN A 262 -11.22 16.79 9.73
C ASN A 262 -10.17 16.84 8.61
N VAL A 263 -10.30 16.00 7.59
CA VAL A 263 -9.44 16.01 6.40
C VAL A 263 -9.57 17.33 5.63
N LEU A 264 -10.79 17.84 5.46
CA LEU A 264 -11.02 19.14 4.82
C LEU A 264 -10.39 20.30 5.61
N ARG A 265 -10.49 20.28 6.94
CA ARG A 265 -9.82 21.27 7.82
C ARG A 265 -8.30 21.24 7.71
N HIS A 266 -7.72 20.06 7.46
CA HIS A 266 -6.29 19.89 7.19
C HIS A 266 -5.94 20.08 5.70
N GLY A 267 -6.79 20.74 4.91
CA GLY A 267 -6.49 21.07 3.52
C GLY A 267 -6.36 19.85 2.59
N CYS A 268 -6.94 18.70 2.96
CA CYS A 268 -6.74 17.42 2.27
C CYS A 268 -5.25 17.04 2.14
N ARG A 269 -4.43 17.38 3.15
CA ARG A 269 -3.01 17.00 3.23
C ARG A 269 -2.83 15.65 3.92
N MET A 270 -1.66 15.05 3.72
CA MET A 270 -1.25 13.86 4.48
C MET A 270 -0.73 14.25 5.86
N VAL A 271 -1.56 14.02 6.88
CA VAL A 271 -1.16 14.27 8.28
C VAL A 271 -0.92 13.00 9.08
N THR A 272 -1.31 11.86 8.53
CA THR A 272 -1.22 10.54 9.17
C THR A 272 0.19 9.94 9.02
N GLY A 273 0.58 9.12 9.98
CA GLY A 273 1.84 8.39 9.99
C GLY A 273 1.72 7.00 9.36
N PHE A 274 2.61 6.08 9.76
CA PHE A 274 2.71 4.73 9.19
C PHE A 274 1.45 3.89 9.41
N ILE A 275 0.68 4.13 10.48
CA ILE A 275 -0.52 3.35 10.79
C ILE A 275 -1.74 3.98 10.11
N GLY A 276 -1.88 5.30 10.12
CA GLY A 276 -3.06 5.96 9.56
C GLY A 276 -3.07 5.99 8.02
N SER A 277 -1.90 6.20 7.40
CA SER A 277 -1.81 6.44 5.95
C SER A 277 -2.32 5.30 5.07
N PRO A 278 -2.06 4.01 5.36
CA PRO A 278 -2.59 2.90 4.57
C PRO A 278 -4.12 2.86 4.51
N PHE A 279 -4.81 3.38 5.54
CA PHE A 279 -6.26 3.19 5.72
C PHE A 279 -7.10 4.44 5.46
N LEU A 280 -6.49 5.63 5.42
CA LEU A 280 -7.21 6.90 5.26
C LEU A 280 -8.12 6.92 4.03
N LEU A 281 -7.57 6.58 2.86
CA LEU A 281 -8.34 6.64 1.61
C LEU A 281 -9.49 5.62 1.60
N TYR A 282 -9.26 4.40 2.10
CA TYR A 282 -10.32 3.41 2.27
C TYR A 282 -11.41 3.89 3.23
N ALA A 283 -11.04 4.46 4.37
CA ALA A 283 -12.00 4.97 5.34
C ALA A 283 -12.87 6.09 4.76
N LEU A 284 -12.33 6.93 3.88
CA LEU A 284 -13.10 7.95 3.17
C LEU A 284 -14.01 7.32 2.09
N THR A 285 -13.47 6.54 1.16
CA THR A 285 -14.22 6.02 0.01
C THR A 285 -15.30 5.02 0.40
N ASP A 286 -14.99 4.12 1.33
CA ASP A 286 -15.92 3.07 1.78
C ASP A 286 -17.06 3.65 2.64
N ASN A 287 -16.99 4.95 2.95
CA ASN A 287 -18.05 5.73 3.59
C ASN A 287 -18.60 6.87 2.72
N GLY A 288 -18.35 6.84 1.40
CA GLY A 288 -18.97 7.74 0.43
C GLY A 288 -18.23 9.05 0.15
N TYR A 289 -17.07 9.30 0.78
CA TYR A 289 -16.29 10.54 0.62
C TYR A 289 -15.22 10.45 -0.47
N TRP A 290 -15.63 10.02 -1.67
CA TRP A 290 -14.75 9.84 -2.82
C TRP A 290 -14.04 11.12 -3.26
N GLU A 291 -14.75 12.25 -3.27
CA GLU A 291 -14.15 13.53 -3.67
C GLU A 291 -13.05 13.97 -2.68
N THR A 292 -13.24 13.74 -1.39
CA THR A 292 -12.21 14.06 -0.39
C THR A 292 -11.01 13.12 -0.52
N ALA A 293 -11.24 11.81 -0.70
CA ALA A 293 -10.17 10.85 -0.94
C ALA A 293 -9.34 11.21 -2.20
N ARG A 294 -10.02 11.60 -3.28
CA ARG A 294 -9.39 12.10 -4.50
C ARG A 294 -8.50 13.30 -4.22
N ARG A 295 -9.03 14.29 -3.50
CA ARG A 295 -8.28 15.52 -3.17
C ARG A 295 -7.05 15.24 -2.32
N VAL A 296 -7.09 14.23 -1.45
CA VAL A 296 -5.92 13.78 -0.69
C VAL A 296 -4.90 13.08 -1.60
N LEU A 297 -5.35 12.11 -2.40
CA LEU A 297 -4.48 11.32 -3.29
C LEU A 297 -3.75 12.19 -4.33
N LEU A 298 -4.46 13.16 -4.90
CA LEU A 298 -3.96 14.01 -5.98
C LEU A 298 -3.48 15.38 -5.46
N ASN A 299 -3.22 15.52 -4.16
CA ASN A 299 -2.73 16.78 -3.61
C ASN A 299 -1.24 16.99 -3.92
N ASN A 300 -0.91 18.09 -4.62
CA ASN A 300 0.47 18.45 -4.96
C ASN A 300 1.21 19.22 -3.87
N GLY A 301 0.54 19.81 -2.88
CA GLY A 301 1.27 20.59 -1.88
C GLY A 301 1.65 19.76 -0.65
N PHE A 302 2.63 20.28 0.08
CA PHE A 302 3.19 19.65 1.26
C PHE A 302 2.21 19.61 2.45
N PRO A 303 2.15 18.52 3.22
CA PRO A 303 2.67 17.17 2.93
C PRO A 303 1.74 16.32 2.03
N GLY A 304 2.32 15.47 1.17
CA GLY A 304 1.56 14.51 0.34
C GLY A 304 2.42 13.73 -0.66
N TRP A 305 1.86 12.68 -1.27
CA TRP A 305 2.60 11.82 -2.22
C TRP A 305 3.07 12.57 -3.48
N LEU A 306 2.21 13.37 -4.10
CA LEU A 306 2.61 14.10 -5.31
C LEU A 306 3.58 15.25 -5.01
N TYR A 307 3.59 15.76 -3.78
CA TYR A 307 4.64 16.68 -3.34
C TYR A 307 6.02 16.01 -3.39
N GLU A 308 6.17 14.77 -2.92
CA GLU A 308 7.44 14.03 -3.03
C GLU A 308 7.90 13.95 -4.49
N VAL A 309 6.98 13.57 -5.39
CA VAL A 309 7.24 13.47 -6.83
C VAL A 309 7.65 14.83 -7.42
N ASP A 310 6.94 15.91 -7.09
CA ASP A 310 7.25 17.25 -7.57
C ASP A 310 8.59 17.79 -7.06
N MET A 311 9.05 17.29 -5.91
CA MET A 311 10.38 17.55 -5.35
C MET A 311 11.47 16.66 -5.93
N GLY A 312 11.14 15.77 -6.89
CA GLY A 312 12.09 14.93 -7.61
C GLY A 312 12.29 13.53 -7.01
N ALA A 313 11.39 13.07 -6.13
CA ALA A 313 11.44 11.71 -5.62
C ALA A 313 11.28 10.67 -6.73
N THR A 314 12.15 9.65 -6.73
CA THR A 314 12.03 8.44 -7.55
C THR A 314 11.72 7.18 -6.73
N THR A 315 11.70 7.32 -5.40
CA THR A 315 11.29 6.33 -4.40
C THR A 315 10.48 7.03 -3.31
N ILE A 316 9.67 6.29 -2.56
CA ILE A 316 8.88 6.85 -1.44
C ILE A 316 9.82 7.21 -0.29
N TRP A 317 9.57 8.33 0.37
CA TRP A 317 10.38 8.79 1.49
C TRP A 317 9.90 8.23 2.84
N GLU A 318 10.81 8.21 3.82
CA GLU A 318 10.47 7.80 5.19
C GLU A 318 9.57 8.83 5.88
N ARG A 319 9.78 10.11 5.60
CA ARG A 319 8.99 11.21 6.16
C ARG A 319 8.29 11.98 5.06
N TRP A 320 7.05 12.38 5.35
CA TRP A 320 6.37 13.39 4.52
C TRP A 320 7.16 14.68 4.36
N ASN A 321 7.99 14.99 5.35
CA ASN A 321 8.87 16.15 5.38
C ASN A 321 10.36 15.79 5.26
N SER A 322 10.68 14.72 4.52
CA SER A 322 12.07 14.37 4.24
C SER A 322 12.83 15.51 3.54
N LEU A 323 12.18 16.21 2.61
CA LEU A 323 12.55 17.54 2.14
C LEU A 323 11.44 18.54 2.47
N MET A 324 11.84 19.64 3.10
CA MET A 324 10.96 20.78 3.34
C MET A 324 10.73 21.57 2.04
N PRO A 325 9.67 22.41 1.96
CA PRO A 325 9.40 23.22 0.78
C PRO A 325 10.55 24.15 0.37
N ASP A 326 11.47 24.52 1.28
CA ASP A 326 12.65 25.32 0.93
C ASP A 326 13.83 24.48 0.37
N GLY A 327 13.64 23.16 0.22
CA GLY A 327 14.65 22.22 -0.26
C GLY A 327 15.61 21.75 0.82
N THR A 328 15.44 22.15 2.08
CA THR A 328 16.27 21.65 3.17
C THR A 328 15.85 20.25 3.61
N PRO A 329 16.80 19.33 3.88
CA PRO A 329 16.48 18.04 4.48
C PRO A 329 15.91 18.19 5.89
N ASN A 330 15.11 17.20 6.32
CA ASN A 330 14.67 17.12 7.70
C ASN A 330 15.86 17.17 8.68
N PRO A 331 15.82 18.02 9.73
CA PRO A 331 16.95 18.22 10.65
C PRO A 331 17.16 17.07 11.65
N ASP A 332 16.20 16.16 11.84
CA ASP A 332 16.23 15.11 12.87
C ASP A 332 17.22 13.95 12.57
N GLY A 333 17.88 13.97 11.41
CA GLY A 333 18.90 12.99 11.01
C GLY A 333 18.39 11.59 10.60
N MET A 334 17.28 11.12 11.17
CA MET A 334 16.56 9.91 10.70
C MET A 334 15.68 10.28 9.50
N ASN A 335 16.25 10.18 8.30
CA ASN A 335 15.65 10.71 7.08
C ASN A 335 16.02 9.92 5.81
N SER A 336 15.45 8.72 5.65
CA SER A 336 15.62 7.93 4.43
C SER A 336 14.75 8.44 3.27
N TYR A 337 15.33 8.47 2.07
CA TYR A 337 14.62 8.78 0.82
C TYR A 337 14.08 7.53 0.11
N ASN A 338 14.22 6.35 0.71
CA ASN A 338 13.78 5.08 0.12
C ASN A 338 13.18 4.18 1.21
N HIS A 339 11.89 4.36 1.47
CA HIS A 339 11.13 3.66 2.49
C HIS A 339 9.70 3.40 1.99
N TYR A 340 9.28 2.14 1.94
CA TYR A 340 8.04 1.76 1.24
C TYR A 340 6.74 2.04 2.02
N ALA A 341 6.81 2.47 3.28
CA ALA A 341 5.64 2.56 4.17
C ALA A 341 4.49 3.38 3.55
N TYR A 342 4.77 4.58 3.02
CA TYR A 342 3.76 5.39 2.35
C TYR A 342 3.43 4.94 0.91
N GLY A 343 4.21 4.00 0.36
CA GLY A 343 3.90 3.31 -0.89
C GLY A 343 2.69 2.37 -0.79
N SER A 344 2.21 2.08 0.43
CA SER A 344 0.96 1.37 0.72
C SER A 344 -0.26 1.92 -0.02
N VAL A 345 -0.25 3.21 -0.38
CA VAL A 345 -1.30 3.87 -1.19
C VAL A 345 -1.57 3.15 -2.51
N MET A 346 -0.59 2.44 -3.06
CA MET A 346 -0.78 1.72 -4.32
C MET A 346 -1.82 0.62 -4.21
N GLU A 347 -1.95 -0.04 -3.05
CA GLU A 347 -3.02 -1.04 -2.85
C GLU A 347 -4.40 -0.40 -3.09
N PHE A 348 -4.62 0.81 -2.58
CA PHE A 348 -5.86 1.56 -2.82
C PHE A 348 -6.08 1.84 -4.31
N VAL A 349 -5.04 2.25 -5.03
CA VAL A 349 -5.13 2.48 -6.49
C VAL A 349 -5.55 1.19 -7.22
N TYR A 350 -4.93 0.05 -6.91
CA TYR A 350 -5.30 -1.24 -7.51
C TYR A 350 -6.73 -1.67 -7.13
N ARG A 351 -7.11 -1.60 -5.85
CA ARG A 351 -8.36 -2.17 -5.35
C ARG A 351 -9.58 -1.27 -5.52
N ARG A 352 -9.42 0.05 -5.46
CA ARG A 352 -10.53 1.01 -5.48
C ARG A 352 -10.63 1.78 -6.79
N ILE A 353 -9.51 2.15 -7.42
CA ILE A 353 -9.54 2.91 -8.68
C ILE A 353 -9.56 1.96 -9.88
N ALA A 354 -8.59 1.04 -9.97
CA ALA A 354 -8.61 -0.01 -11.00
C ALA A 354 -9.68 -1.07 -10.70
N GLY A 355 -10.04 -1.21 -9.42
CA GLY A 355 -11.13 -2.09 -8.99
C GLY A 355 -10.77 -3.57 -8.95
N ILE A 356 -9.50 -3.94 -8.97
CA ILE A 356 -9.07 -5.34 -8.94
C ILE A 356 -9.13 -5.84 -7.49
N GLU A 357 -10.13 -6.65 -7.17
CA GLU A 357 -10.34 -7.22 -5.84
C GLU A 357 -10.56 -8.74 -5.90
N THR A 358 -10.39 -9.41 -4.77
CA THR A 358 -10.69 -10.83 -4.60
C THR A 358 -11.78 -11.06 -3.55
N ARG A 359 -12.61 -12.08 -3.78
CA ARG A 359 -13.59 -12.65 -2.82
C ARG A 359 -13.26 -14.11 -2.54
N GLY A 360 -12.04 -14.33 -2.05
CA GLY A 360 -11.52 -15.64 -1.68
C GLY A 360 -10.01 -15.69 -1.79
N ALA A 361 -9.41 -16.70 -1.17
CA ALA A 361 -7.97 -16.95 -1.33
C ALA A 361 -7.66 -17.29 -2.81
N GLY A 362 -6.48 -16.93 -3.30
CA GLY A 362 -6.09 -17.36 -4.65
C GLY A 362 -6.89 -16.74 -5.79
N PHE A 363 -7.50 -15.56 -5.60
CA PHE A 363 -8.42 -14.98 -6.59
C PHE A 363 -9.49 -15.98 -7.07
N ALA A 364 -9.95 -16.87 -6.17
CA ALA A 364 -10.93 -17.89 -6.52
C ALA A 364 -12.24 -17.30 -7.07
N LYS A 365 -12.62 -16.11 -6.58
CA LYS A 365 -13.66 -15.26 -7.16
C LYS A 365 -13.11 -13.86 -7.32
N ILE A 366 -13.13 -13.34 -8.54
CA ILE A 366 -12.62 -12.02 -8.85
C ILE A 366 -13.76 -11.01 -8.76
N LYS A 367 -13.49 -9.83 -8.20
CA LYS A 367 -14.38 -8.67 -8.32
C LYS A 367 -13.62 -7.60 -9.07
N ILE A 368 -14.20 -7.09 -10.16
CA ILE A 368 -13.67 -5.96 -10.93
C ILE A 368 -14.64 -4.79 -10.79
N ALA A 369 -14.26 -3.77 -10.03
CA ALA A 369 -15.09 -2.60 -9.76
C ALA A 369 -14.33 -1.29 -9.99
N PRO A 370 -13.99 -0.94 -11.24
CA PRO A 370 -13.23 0.26 -11.53
C PRO A 370 -14.03 1.51 -11.14
N HIS A 371 -13.37 2.44 -10.45
CA HIS A 371 -13.96 3.72 -10.06
C HIS A 371 -13.13 4.87 -10.65
N PRO A 372 -13.46 5.31 -11.88
CA PRO A 372 -12.79 6.46 -12.50
C PRO A 372 -12.89 7.70 -11.61
N MET A 373 -11.81 8.46 -11.58
CA MET A 373 -11.65 9.57 -10.66
C MET A 373 -11.21 10.82 -11.41
N LYS A 374 -11.77 11.97 -11.05
CA LYS A 374 -11.38 13.26 -11.63
C LYS A 374 -9.89 13.55 -11.36
N GLY A 375 -9.16 14.02 -12.36
CA GLY A 375 -7.70 14.11 -12.40
C GLY A 375 -7.00 12.88 -12.97
N LEU A 376 -7.72 11.76 -13.17
CA LEU A 376 -7.22 10.54 -13.80
C LEU A 376 -8.16 10.15 -14.94
N PRO A 377 -8.08 10.78 -16.12
CA PRO A 377 -8.97 10.48 -17.24
C PRO A 377 -8.72 9.09 -17.86
N SER A 378 -7.56 8.50 -17.60
CA SER A 378 -7.23 7.15 -18.02
C SER A 378 -6.39 6.44 -16.97
N LEU A 379 -6.64 5.15 -16.78
CA LEU A 379 -5.83 4.27 -15.94
C LEU A 379 -5.83 2.87 -16.53
N ARG A 380 -4.70 2.16 -16.42
CA ARG A 380 -4.58 0.74 -16.71
C ARG A 380 -3.77 0.09 -15.60
N ALA A 381 -4.34 -0.93 -14.99
CA ALA A 381 -3.66 -1.79 -14.03
C ALA A 381 -3.67 -3.24 -14.51
N GLU A 382 -2.58 -3.94 -14.28
CA GLU A 382 -2.43 -5.38 -14.52
C GLU A 382 -1.94 -6.04 -13.24
N TYR A 383 -2.48 -7.21 -12.93
CA TYR A 383 -2.13 -7.99 -11.77
C TYR A 383 -1.96 -9.46 -12.16
N GLU A 384 -0.75 -9.98 -11.98
CA GLU A 384 -0.42 -11.37 -12.25
C GLU A 384 -0.86 -12.25 -11.08
N SER A 385 -2.12 -12.69 -11.14
CA SER A 385 -2.67 -13.58 -10.14
C SER A 385 -2.28 -15.04 -10.40
N VAL A 386 -2.69 -15.86 -9.46
CA VAL A 386 -2.48 -17.32 -9.45
C VAL A 386 -3.35 -18.03 -10.46
N ARG A 387 -4.45 -17.38 -10.82
CA ARG A 387 -5.36 -17.79 -11.89
C ARG A 387 -4.88 -17.30 -13.25
N GLY A 388 -3.86 -16.44 -13.31
CA GLY A 388 -3.37 -15.76 -14.51
C GLY A 388 -3.55 -14.24 -14.42
N LYS A 389 -3.27 -13.55 -15.53
CA LYS A 389 -3.32 -12.09 -15.62
C LYS A 389 -4.76 -11.55 -15.49
N ILE A 390 -4.93 -10.59 -14.58
CA ILE A 390 -6.14 -9.77 -14.43
C ILE A 390 -5.78 -8.35 -14.85
N ALA A 391 -6.51 -7.76 -15.79
CA ALA A 391 -6.32 -6.37 -16.19
C ALA A 391 -7.63 -5.59 -16.10
N SER A 392 -7.52 -4.35 -15.63
CA SER A 392 -8.62 -3.39 -15.60
C SER A 392 -8.12 -2.04 -16.08
N SER A 393 -8.77 -1.49 -17.09
CA SER A 393 -8.47 -0.15 -17.58
C SER A 393 -9.71 0.63 -17.93
N TYR A 394 -9.59 1.95 -17.85
CA TYR A 394 -10.57 2.85 -18.44
C TYR A 394 -9.89 4.01 -19.15
N THR A 395 -10.58 4.61 -20.12
CA THR A 395 -10.15 5.83 -20.79
C THR A 395 -11.37 6.69 -21.13
N GLN A 396 -11.38 7.92 -20.62
CA GLN A 396 -12.38 8.93 -20.96
C GLN A 396 -11.92 9.73 -22.18
N LYS A 397 -12.84 9.90 -23.14
CA LYS A 397 -12.65 10.68 -24.36
C LYS A 397 -14.01 11.08 -24.94
N ASP A 398 -14.12 12.33 -25.41
CA ASP A 398 -15.29 12.85 -26.14
C ASP A 398 -16.62 12.65 -25.38
N GLY A 399 -16.62 12.88 -24.07
CA GLY A 399 -17.81 12.73 -23.20
C GLY A 399 -18.22 11.27 -22.95
N LYS A 400 -17.37 10.30 -23.32
CA LYS A 400 -17.58 8.88 -23.09
C LYS A 400 -16.43 8.27 -22.33
N ILE A 401 -16.69 7.18 -21.62
CA ILE A 401 -15.66 6.36 -20.98
C ILE A 401 -15.74 4.94 -21.52
N GLU A 402 -14.60 4.41 -21.93
CA GLU A 402 -14.43 3.02 -22.34
C GLU A 402 -13.71 2.26 -21.23
N TYR A 403 -14.33 1.20 -20.72
CA TYR A 403 -13.71 0.24 -19.81
C TYR A 403 -13.27 -0.99 -20.59
N VAL A 404 -12.07 -1.48 -20.31
CA VAL A 404 -11.53 -2.73 -20.88
C VAL A 404 -11.04 -3.60 -19.73
N ILE A 405 -11.59 -4.80 -19.63
CA ILE A 405 -11.32 -5.75 -18.55
C ILE A 405 -10.84 -7.06 -19.18
N GLU A 406 -9.71 -7.58 -18.73
CA GLU A 406 -9.15 -8.87 -19.15
C GLU A 406 -9.09 -9.79 -17.93
N LEU A 407 -9.69 -10.97 -18.05
CA LEU A 407 -9.77 -11.97 -16.99
C LEU A 407 -9.15 -13.28 -17.48
N PRO A 408 -8.46 -14.03 -16.60
CA PRO A 408 -7.88 -15.32 -16.96
C PRO A 408 -8.96 -16.32 -17.38
N GLU A 409 -8.63 -17.20 -18.33
CA GLU A 409 -9.54 -18.27 -18.75
C GLU A 409 -9.99 -19.13 -17.56
N GLY A 410 -11.28 -19.49 -17.53
CA GLY A 410 -11.88 -20.30 -16.47
C GLY A 410 -12.06 -19.59 -15.12
N ALA A 411 -11.63 -18.33 -14.96
CA ALA A 411 -11.91 -17.57 -13.75
C ALA A 411 -13.37 -17.14 -13.69
N GLU A 412 -13.96 -17.15 -12.49
CA GLU A 412 -15.27 -16.54 -12.21
C GLU A 412 -15.06 -15.10 -11.72
N ALA A 413 -15.80 -14.15 -12.31
CA ALA A 413 -15.72 -12.77 -11.91
C ALA A 413 -17.07 -12.06 -11.83
N GLU A 414 -17.13 -11.06 -10.97
CA GLU A 414 -18.20 -10.07 -10.87
C GLU A 414 -17.66 -8.71 -11.34
N ILE A 415 -18.19 -8.18 -12.44
CA ILE A 415 -17.88 -6.83 -12.92
C ILE A 415 -18.94 -5.87 -12.39
N VAL A 416 -18.52 -4.80 -11.72
CA VAL A 416 -19.39 -3.75 -11.15
C VAL A 416 -18.91 -2.40 -11.66
N LEU A 417 -19.55 -1.88 -12.71
CA LEU A 417 -19.30 -0.50 -13.16
C LEU A 417 -19.98 0.50 -12.21
N PRO A 418 -19.52 1.77 -12.17
CA PRO A 418 -20.13 2.81 -11.34
C PRO A 418 -21.65 2.90 -11.56
N ASP A 419 -22.41 2.96 -10.45
CA ASP A 419 -23.88 3.08 -10.42
C ASP A 419 -24.65 1.97 -11.16
N GLU A 420 -24.00 0.85 -11.46
CA GLU A 420 -24.59 -0.28 -12.18
C GLU A 420 -24.71 -1.54 -11.31
N LYS A 421 -25.63 -2.42 -11.71
CA LYS A 421 -25.74 -3.74 -11.09
C LYS A 421 -24.57 -4.63 -11.52
N PRO A 422 -24.16 -5.58 -10.67
CA PRO A 422 -23.12 -6.52 -11.04
C PRO A 422 -23.46 -7.39 -12.26
N VAL A 423 -22.45 -7.64 -13.09
CA VAL A 423 -22.49 -8.59 -14.21
C VAL A 423 -21.57 -9.76 -13.89
N LEU A 424 -22.14 -10.96 -13.82
CA LEU A 424 -21.37 -12.20 -13.63
C LEU A 424 -20.80 -12.65 -14.97
N VAL A 425 -19.51 -12.95 -14.99
CA VAL A 425 -18.77 -13.34 -16.19
C VAL A 425 -17.76 -14.43 -15.88
N THR A 426 -17.28 -15.08 -16.94
CA THR A 426 -16.13 -15.99 -16.89
C THR A 426 -14.88 -15.35 -17.50
N GLY A 427 -13.76 -16.06 -17.55
CA GLY A 427 -12.55 -15.62 -18.25
C GLY A 427 -12.80 -15.08 -19.67
N GLY A 428 -12.02 -14.07 -20.06
CA GLY A 428 -12.19 -13.39 -21.35
C GLY A 428 -11.90 -11.89 -21.30
N LYS A 429 -12.15 -11.21 -22.42
CA LYS A 429 -11.99 -9.76 -22.57
C LYS A 429 -13.35 -9.09 -22.73
N TYR A 430 -13.61 -8.09 -21.91
CA TYR A 430 -14.87 -7.35 -21.86
C TYR A 430 -14.64 -5.87 -22.12
N THR A 431 -15.54 -5.26 -22.89
CA THR A 431 -15.50 -3.83 -23.20
C THR A 431 -16.86 -3.20 -22.95
N PHE A 432 -16.87 -2.10 -22.19
CA PHE A 432 -18.06 -1.35 -21.88
C PHE A 432 -17.86 0.11 -22.26
N LYS A 433 -18.89 0.73 -22.83
CA LYS A 433 -18.91 2.17 -23.11
C LYS A 433 -20.08 2.80 -22.38
N ARG A 434 -19.80 3.90 -21.69
CA ARG A 434 -20.81 4.72 -21.00
C ARG A 434 -20.58 6.19 -21.34
N ASP A 435 -21.62 6.98 -21.18
CA ASP A 435 -21.45 8.43 -21.12
C ASP A 435 -20.67 8.78 -19.84
N SER A 436 -19.87 9.83 -19.88
CA SER A 436 -18.96 10.18 -18.80
C SER A 436 -18.92 11.69 -18.60
N VAL A 437 -18.87 12.09 -17.34
CA VAL A 437 -18.51 13.46 -16.97
C VAL A 437 -17.03 13.71 -17.27
N GLU A 438 -16.66 14.99 -17.39
CA GLU A 438 -15.25 15.36 -17.61
C GLU A 438 -14.38 14.89 -16.43
N LEU A 439 -13.45 13.99 -16.70
CA LEU A 439 -12.50 13.48 -15.72
C LEU A 439 -11.22 14.29 -15.71
N HIS A 440 -10.92 15.08 -16.74
CA HIS A 440 -9.79 15.98 -16.68
C HIS A 440 -9.94 16.99 -15.53
N CYS A 441 -8.84 17.20 -14.81
CA CYS A 441 -8.76 18.21 -13.77
C CYS A 441 -7.37 18.82 -13.80
N GLU A 442 -7.32 20.14 -13.80
CA GLU A 442 -6.07 20.84 -13.61
C GLU A 442 -5.55 20.60 -12.18
N PRO A 443 -4.22 20.53 -11.98
CA PRO A 443 -3.60 20.38 -10.66
C PRO A 443 -4.02 21.49 -9.69
N TYR A 444 -4.09 22.73 -10.17
CA TYR A 444 -4.57 23.88 -9.42
C TYR A 444 -5.86 24.44 -10.01
N THR A 445 -6.85 24.64 -9.14
CA THR A 445 -8.19 25.13 -9.47
C THR A 445 -8.44 26.47 -8.78
N PRO A 446 -9.48 27.23 -9.17
CA PRO A 446 -9.87 28.44 -8.43
C PRO A 446 -10.09 28.21 -6.93
N GLU A 447 -10.49 26.99 -6.55
CA GLU A 447 -10.73 26.56 -5.17
C GLU A 447 -9.45 26.14 -4.43
N SER A 448 -8.35 25.90 -5.15
CA SER A 448 -7.05 25.61 -4.54
C SER A 448 -6.62 26.79 -3.66
N THR A 449 -5.94 26.49 -2.56
CA THR A 449 -5.46 27.54 -1.66
C THR A 449 -4.17 28.14 -2.17
N VAL A 450 -3.93 29.39 -1.79
CA VAL A 450 -2.69 30.09 -2.10
C VAL A 450 -1.49 29.39 -1.43
N LEU A 451 -1.69 28.82 -0.24
CA LEU A 451 -0.68 28.03 0.47
C LEU A 451 -0.31 26.76 -0.31
N GLU A 452 -1.27 26.11 -0.98
CA GLU A 452 -0.98 24.94 -1.82
C GLU A 452 0.06 25.23 -2.91
N VAL A 453 0.01 26.43 -3.49
CA VAL A 453 1.00 26.88 -4.47
C VAL A 453 2.34 27.17 -3.79
N PHE A 454 2.35 27.88 -2.66
CA PHE A 454 3.58 28.33 -2.01
C PHE A 454 4.37 27.24 -1.28
N GLU A 455 3.70 26.17 -0.90
CA GLU A 455 4.33 25.02 -0.25
C GLU A 455 4.86 24.00 -1.26
N ASN A 456 4.76 24.27 -2.56
CA ASN A 456 5.32 23.46 -3.64
C ASN A 456 6.25 24.32 -4.53
N PRO A 457 7.58 24.15 -4.47
CA PRO A 457 8.54 24.95 -5.23
C PRO A 457 8.32 24.94 -6.75
N LYS A 458 7.92 23.79 -7.30
CA LYS A 458 7.60 23.64 -8.71
C LYS A 458 6.39 24.50 -9.09
N ALA A 459 5.36 24.52 -8.24
CA ALA A 459 4.21 25.38 -8.41
C ALA A 459 4.57 26.86 -8.24
N VAL A 460 5.35 27.24 -7.23
CA VAL A 460 5.84 28.62 -7.05
C VAL A 460 6.52 29.13 -8.31
N LYS A 461 7.41 28.34 -8.91
CA LYS A 461 8.10 28.71 -10.15
C LYS A 461 7.12 28.97 -11.29
N ALA A 462 6.19 28.05 -11.52
CA ALA A 462 5.20 28.16 -12.59
C ALA A 462 4.25 29.36 -12.38
N PHE A 463 3.75 29.54 -11.16
CA PHE A 463 2.86 30.65 -10.83
C PHE A 463 3.57 32.00 -10.87
N ASN A 464 4.83 32.11 -10.43
CA ASN A 464 5.58 33.36 -10.51
C ASN A 464 5.85 33.78 -11.96
N GLU A 465 6.06 32.84 -12.87
CA GLU A 465 6.24 33.15 -14.29
C GLU A 465 4.98 33.80 -14.91
N VAL A 466 3.79 33.39 -14.47
CA VAL A 466 2.53 33.89 -15.03
C VAL A 466 1.99 35.10 -14.26
N PHE A 467 2.00 35.02 -12.94
CA PHE A 467 1.40 36.02 -12.06
C PHE A 467 2.42 37.05 -11.56
N GLY A 468 3.71 36.95 -11.90
CA GLY A 468 4.72 37.95 -11.54
C GLY A 468 4.84 38.19 -10.03
N GLY A 469 4.56 37.18 -9.21
CA GLY A 469 4.54 37.31 -7.75
C GLY A 469 3.36 38.13 -7.20
N ILE A 470 2.29 38.36 -7.96
CA ILE A 470 1.08 39.08 -7.49
C ILE A 470 0.44 38.40 -6.26
N PHE A 471 0.67 37.10 -6.06
CA PHE A 471 0.26 36.37 -4.86
C PHE A 471 1.32 36.32 -3.75
N THR A 472 2.52 36.89 -3.98
CA THR A 472 3.64 36.91 -3.03
C THR A 472 3.71 38.22 -2.23
N GLY A 473 4.07 38.16 -0.94
CA GLY A 473 4.25 39.36 -0.10
C GLY A 473 4.11 39.09 1.40
N THR A 474 4.10 40.15 2.22
CA THR A 474 3.94 40.10 3.70
C THR A 474 2.61 39.48 4.14
N GLU A 475 1.65 39.35 3.23
CA GLU A 475 0.33 38.76 3.43
C GLU A 475 0.36 37.22 3.53
N ILE A 476 1.44 36.54 3.10
CA ILE A 476 1.57 35.07 3.24
C ILE A 476 1.47 34.65 4.71
N ALA A 477 2.05 35.44 5.62
CA ALA A 477 1.96 35.19 7.06
C ALA A 477 0.51 35.28 7.58
N TRP A 478 -0.29 36.19 7.02
CA TRP A 478 -1.72 36.32 7.34
C TRP A 478 -2.54 35.13 6.81
N MET A 479 -2.19 34.62 5.62
CA MET A 479 -2.90 33.49 5.00
C MET A 479 -2.63 32.13 5.68
N LYS A 480 -1.55 31.99 6.46
CA LYS A 480 -1.28 30.77 7.24
C LYS A 480 -2.33 30.51 8.32
N GLY A 481 -2.98 31.55 8.85
CA GLY A 481 -4.05 31.42 9.84
C GLY A 481 -5.45 31.23 9.23
N GLU A 482 -5.68 31.78 8.03
CA GLU A 482 -6.91 31.63 7.27
C GLU A 482 -6.61 31.41 5.79
N PRO A 483 -6.51 30.14 5.34
CA PRO A 483 -6.19 29.83 3.95
C PRO A 483 -7.18 30.48 3.00
N LYS A 484 -6.69 31.29 2.07
CA LYS A 484 -7.49 31.91 1.01
C LYS A 484 -7.33 31.14 -0.29
N THR A 485 -8.41 31.05 -1.07
CA THR A 485 -8.38 30.39 -2.38
C THR A 485 -7.73 31.29 -3.44
N LEU A 486 -7.26 30.69 -4.53
CA LEU A 486 -6.76 31.42 -5.69
C LEU A 486 -7.84 32.34 -6.27
N GLN A 487 -9.11 31.90 -6.29
CA GLN A 487 -10.25 32.72 -6.72
C GLN A 487 -10.45 33.96 -5.84
N PHE A 488 -10.39 33.79 -4.51
CA PHE A 488 -10.51 34.91 -3.58
C PHE A 488 -9.38 35.92 -3.83
N MET A 489 -8.15 35.43 -3.99
CA MET A 489 -7.01 36.32 -4.26
C MET A 489 -7.12 37.01 -5.61
N ALA A 490 -7.61 36.33 -6.65
CA ALA A 490 -7.86 36.95 -7.94
C ALA A 490 -8.85 38.13 -7.83
N GLN A 491 -9.94 37.95 -7.08
CA GLN A 491 -10.93 39.00 -6.82
C GLN A 491 -10.34 40.15 -5.99
N PHE A 492 -9.57 39.82 -4.95
CA PHE A 492 -8.90 40.81 -4.11
C PHE A 492 -7.92 41.66 -4.93
N ARG A 493 -7.13 41.05 -5.81
CA ARG A 493 -6.16 41.75 -6.67
C ARG A 493 -6.81 42.57 -7.78
N ASP A 494 -8.00 42.18 -8.22
CA ASP A 494 -8.84 42.99 -9.11
C ASP A 494 -9.33 44.26 -8.41
N MET A 495 -9.78 44.15 -7.15
CA MET A 495 -10.17 45.31 -6.32
C MET A 495 -9.00 46.28 -6.10
N GLU A 496 -7.77 45.76 -5.93
CA GLU A 496 -6.55 46.56 -5.82
C GLU A 496 -6.03 47.11 -7.16
N LYS A 497 -6.68 46.75 -8.29
CA LYS A 497 -6.24 47.08 -9.66
C LYS A 497 -4.84 46.57 -10.01
N LYS A 498 -4.41 45.49 -9.36
CA LYS A 498 -3.12 44.80 -9.61
C LYS A 498 -3.24 43.72 -10.69
N MET A 499 -4.45 43.27 -10.98
CA MET A 499 -4.80 42.29 -12.01
C MET A 499 -6.21 42.60 -12.53
N LYS A 500 -6.60 42.09 -13.70
CA LYS A 500 -8.02 42.03 -14.09
C LYS A 500 -8.57 40.64 -13.80
N LEU A 501 -9.72 40.55 -13.13
CA LEU A 501 -10.35 39.26 -12.83
C LEU A 501 -10.68 38.47 -14.11
N SER A 502 -10.96 39.15 -15.23
CA SER A 502 -11.21 38.54 -16.54
C SER A 502 -10.05 37.70 -17.08
N ASP A 503 -8.82 38.04 -16.68
CA ASP A 503 -7.60 37.42 -17.20
C ASP A 503 -7.24 36.15 -16.39
N PHE A 504 -7.79 36.03 -15.17
CA PHE A 504 -7.49 34.95 -14.23
C PHE A 504 -7.65 33.53 -14.81
N PRO A 505 -8.73 33.17 -15.52
CA PRO A 505 -8.88 31.81 -16.04
C PRO A 505 -7.77 31.41 -17.03
N GLN A 506 -7.39 32.34 -17.92
CA GLN A 506 -6.33 32.09 -18.91
C GLN A 506 -4.94 32.02 -18.23
N MET A 507 -4.71 32.88 -17.25
CA MET A 507 -3.47 32.87 -16.46
C MET A 507 -3.35 31.58 -15.63
N LEU A 508 -4.41 31.15 -14.94
CA LEU A 508 -4.40 29.91 -14.15
C LEU A 508 -4.14 28.70 -15.06
N LYS A 509 -4.80 28.64 -16.23
CA LYS A 509 -4.52 27.61 -17.24
C LYS A 509 -3.04 27.61 -17.63
N ARG A 510 -2.47 28.77 -17.94
CA ARG A 510 -1.06 28.89 -18.30
C ARG A 510 -0.12 28.45 -17.17
N ALA A 511 -0.44 28.75 -15.92
CA ALA A 511 0.34 28.33 -14.76
C ALA A 511 0.31 26.81 -14.60
N ASN A 512 -0.84 26.17 -14.78
CA ASN A 512 -0.95 24.71 -14.79
C ASN A 512 -0.15 24.06 -15.93
N GLU A 513 -0.21 24.62 -17.15
CA GLU A 513 0.60 24.15 -18.29
C GLU A 513 2.12 24.23 -18.01
N LEU A 514 2.57 25.25 -17.28
CA LEU A 514 3.96 25.40 -16.88
C LEU A 514 4.34 24.45 -15.73
N PHE A 515 3.43 24.21 -14.79
CA PHE A 515 3.63 23.29 -13.68
C PHE A 515 3.71 21.82 -14.13
N GLN A 516 3.02 21.45 -15.20
CA GLN A 516 3.03 20.09 -15.74
C GLN A 516 4.26 19.78 -16.62
N LYS A 517 5.03 20.79 -17.02
CA LYS A 517 6.30 20.64 -17.73
C LYS A 517 7.44 20.41 -16.75
#